data_AF-A0A6A2ZDZ6-F1
#
_entry.id   AF-A0A6A2ZDZ6-F1
#
_cell.length_a   1.000
_cell.length_b   1.000
_cell.length_c   1.000
_cell.angle_alpha   90.00
_cell.angle_beta   90.00
_cell.angle_gamma   90.00
#
_symmetry.space_group_name_H-M   'P 1'
#
loop_
_entity.id
_entity.type
_entity.pdbx_description
1 polymer ?
#
loop_
_entity_poly.entity_id
_entity_poly.type
_entity_poly.pdbx_seq_one_letter_code
_entity_poly.pdbx_strand_id
1 'polypeptide(L)'
;MAWFDEGYEDAVVELANWDSSKFRDKLHRDIEAHVASAQAAKLSELTSAYQAKLNDALAGPIESLFDGANNETWLSIRNLLRCETESVVSGMSKALSGFDLDEHAKGKMLTSLQDYARGVVETKAKEEAGRVVIRMKDRFTTLFSHDSDSMPRIWTGNEDIRAITRTARTECLKLLAVMAAIRLEDGVDNIEKILFSALLDTNRSAATTMVDPLATSTWEKVPPARTLITPVQCKAFCFLSPEFIDAWLVFFYFQEANKRSNNWLPPPWAIVALLVLGFNEFMTVLRNPFYLAVIFVGYLVVKALWLQLDVSGQFRYGVLPGLISLSTRFIPTVTDLIGKLSEQGQMPPTPTNNPPRMPAAAASKKLENRSFISLTASSDPNKEE
;
A
#
# COMPACT_ATOMS: atom_id res chain seq x y z
N MET A 1 -17.99 69.39 -14.39
CA MET A 1 -18.90 70.30 -15.12
C MET A 1 -18.54 71.76 -14.91
N ALA A 2 -18.32 72.23 -13.69
CA ALA A 2 -17.95 73.62 -13.41
C ALA A 2 -16.86 74.22 -14.33
N TRP A 3 -15.74 73.52 -14.56
CA TRP A 3 -14.68 74.01 -15.46
C TRP A 3 -15.07 74.06 -16.94
N PHE A 4 -15.96 73.17 -17.39
CA PHE A 4 -16.50 73.22 -18.74
C PHE A 4 -17.43 74.43 -18.89
N ASP A 5 -18.27 74.65 -17.87
CA ASP A 5 -19.22 75.77 -17.84
C ASP A 5 -18.45 77.11 -17.79
N GLU A 6 -17.41 77.23 -16.96
CA GLU A 6 -16.52 78.40 -16.87
C GLU A 6 -15.77 78.68 -18.19
N GLY A 7 -15.15 77.65 -18.78
CA GLY A 7 -14.45 77.81 -20.06
C GLY A 7 -15.38 78.09 -21.25
N TYR A 8 -16.67 77.73 -21.15
CA TYR A 8 -17.68 78.08 -22.15
C TYR A 8 -18.07 79.56 -22.04
N GLU A 9 -18.29 80.07 -20.82
CA GLU A 9 -18.57 81.49 -20.57
C GLU A 9 -17.46 82.41 -21.11
N ASP A 10 -16.19 82.01 -20.96
CA ASP A 10 -15.04 82.77 -21.49
C ASP A 10 -14.96 82.79 -23.03
N ALA A 11 -15.60 81.82 -23.71
CA ALA A 11 -15.48 81.61 -25.15
C ALA A 11 -16.77 81.92 -25.95
N VAL A 12 -17.89 82.15 -25.27
CA VAL A 12 -19.19 82.33 -25.92
C VAL A 12 -19.26 83.68 -26.64
N VAL A 13 -19.74 83.68 -27.88
CA VAL A 13 -19.99 84.90 -28.66
C VAL A 13 -21.50 85.14 -28.71
N GLU A 14 -21.97 86.20 -28.05
CA GLU A 14 -23.41 86.49 -27.86
C GLU A 14 -24.20 86.55 -29.19
N LEU A 15 -23.57 87.03 -30.27
CA LEU A 15 -24.19 87.16 -31.59
C LEU A 15 -24.38 85.83 -32.34
N ALA A 16 -23.72 84.76 -31.92
CA ALA A 16 -23.64 83.51 -32.68
C ALA A 16 -24.64 82.43 -32.24
N ASN A 17 -25.39 82.66 -31.15
CA ASN A 17 -26.45 81.78 -30.62
C ASN A 17 -26.00 80.31 -30.44
N TRP A 18 -24.81 80.10 -29.88
CA TRP A 18 -24.21 78.78 -29.69
C TRP A 18 -24.91 78.00 -28.56
N ASP A 19 -25.28 76.75 -28.83
CA ASP A 19 -25.87 75.82 -27.85
C ASP A 19 -24.82 74.83 -27.32
N SER A 20 -24.38 75.00 -26.07
CA SER A 20 -23.41 74.12 -25.41
C SER A 20 -24.01 72.86 -24.81
N SER A 21 -25.34 72.74 -24.72
CA SER A 21 -26.02 71.63 -24.04
C SER A 21 -25.58 70.28 -24.61
N LYS A 22 -25.53 70.15 -25.95
CA LYS A 22 -25.11 68.92 -26.64
C LYS A 22 -23.68 68.50 -26.30
N PHE A 23 -22.76 69.47 -26.19
CA PHE A 23 -21.36 69.19 -25.86
C PHE A 23 -21.20 68.87 -24.38
N ARG A 24 -21.94 69.58 -23.51
CA ARG A 24 -22.00 69.31 -22.08
C ARG A 24 -22.57 67.93 -21.79
N ASP A 25 -23.67 67.55 -22.42
CA ASP A 25 -24.29 66.23 -22.28
C ASP A 25 -23.39 65.13 -22.84
N LYS A 26 -22.67 65.41 -23.92
CA LYS A 26 -21.64 64.48 -24.43
C LYS A 26 -20.52 64.29 -23.43
N LEU A 27 -19.96 65.38 -22.89
CA LEU A 27 -18.92 65.31 -21.87
C LEU A 27 -19.40 64.57 -20.62
N HIS A 28 -20.65 64.80 -20.20
CA HIS A 28 -21.26 64.08 -19.08
C HIS A 28 -21.27 62.57 -19.32
N ARG A 29 -21.82 62.15 -20.48
CA ARG A 29 -21.89 60.74 -20.88
C ARG A 29 -20.50 60.12 -21.00
N ASP A 30 -19.52 60.85 -21.54
CA ASP A 30 -18.15 60.35 -21.69
C ASP A 30 -17.47 60.18 -20.32
N ILE A 31 -17.69 61.11 -19.37
CA ILE A 31 -17.22 60.99 -17.98
C ILE A 31 -17.88 59.80 -17.28
N GLU A 32 -19.21 59.67 -17.37
CA GLU A 32 -19.95 58.56 -16.75
C GLU A 32 -19.50 57.21 -17.33
N ALA A 33 -19.31 57.13 -18.64
CA ALA A 33 -18.80 55.92 -19.29
C ALA A 33 -17.38 55.57 -18.82
N HIS A 34 -16.51 56.57 -18.66
CA HIS A 34 -15.16 56.38 -18.13
C HIS A 34 -15.19 55.95 -16.65
N VAL A 35 -16.02 56.57 -15.82
CA VAL A 35 -16.21 56.19 -14.41
C VAL A 35 -16.71 54.76 -14.30
N ALA A 36 -17.72 54.38 -15.08
CA ALA A 36 -18.26 53.02 -15.11
C ALA A 36 -17.20 51.99 -15.55
N SER A 37 -16.39 52.33 -16.56
CA SER A 37 -15.28 51.47 -17.02
C SER A 37 -14.20 51.31 -15.94
N ALA A 38 -13.77 52.40 -15.31
CA ALA A 38 -12.77 52.38 -14.25
C ALA A 38 -13.27 51.63 -13.00
N GLN A 39 -14.53 51.84 -12.62
CA GLN A 39 -15.18 51.14 -11.52
C GLN A 39 -15.25 49.64 -11.81
N ALA A 40 -15.69 49.23 -13.00
CA ALA A 40 -15.74 47.81 -13.39
C ALA A 40 -14.35 47.15 -13.35
N ALA A 41 -13.31 47.85 -13.83
CA ALA A 41 -11.93 47.36 -13.78
C ALA A 41 -11.43 47.19 -12.34
N LYS A 42 -11.70 48.17 -11.46
CA LYS A 42 -11.27 48.10 -10.05
C LYS A 42 -12.04 47.05 -9.26
N LEU A 43 -13.32 46.84 -9.55
CA LEU A 43 -14.12 45.80 -8.91
C LEU A 43 -13.70 44.39 -9.34
N SER A 44 -13.30 44.19 -10.60
CA SER A 44 -12.77 42.90 -11.05
C SER A 44 -11.42 42.60 -10.41
N GLU A 45 -10.53 43.61 -10.32
CA GLU A 45 -9.24 43.52 -9.62
C GLU A 45 -9.42 43.22 -8.12
N LEU A 46 -10.35 43.90 -7.46
CA LEU A 46 -10.68 43.64 -6.06
C LEU A 46 -11.19 42.20 -5.88
N THR A 47 -12.14 41.77 -6.73
CA THR A 47 -12.72 40.43 -6.65
C THR A 47 -11.66 39.35 -6.82
N SER A 48 -10.77 39.48 -7.80
CA SER A 48 -9.70 38.51 -8.04
C SER A 48 -8.68 38.48 -6.90
N ALA A 49 -8.34 39.63 -6.30
CA ALA A 49 -7.45 39.69 -5.15
C ALA A 49 -8.03 38.97 -3.91
N TYR A 50 -9.31 39.18 -3.61
CA TYR A 50 -9.97 38.48 -2.49
C TYR A 50 -10.19 36.99 -2.78
N GLN A 51 -10.45 36.60 -4.03
CA GLN A 51 -10.48 35.19 -4.45
C GLN A 51 -9.12 34.52 -4.26
N ALA A 52 -8.02 35.15 -4.70
CA ALA A 52 -6.67 34.63 -4.50
C ALA A 52 -6.34 34.46 -3.01
N LYS A 53 -6.63 35.47 -2.19
CA LYS A 53 -6.45 35.40 -0.73
C LYS A 53 -7.22 34.25 -0.11
N LEU A 54 -8.45 34.02 -0.54
CA LEU A 54 -9.29 32.93 -0.04
C LEU A 54 -8.77 31.56 -0.47
N ASN A 55 -8.29 31.44 -1.71
CA ASN A 55 -7.66 30.22 -2.19
C ASN A 55 -6.39 29.89 -1.39
N ASP A 56 -5.52 30.88 -1.13
CA ASP A 56 -4.29 30.69 -0.36
C ASP A 56 -4.59 30.27 1.10
N ALA A 57 -5.63 30.85 1.70
CA ALA A 57 -6.05 30.52 3.06
C ALA A 57 -6.70 29.13 3.18
N LEU A 58 -7.39 28.66 2.14
CA LEU A 58 -8.12 27.39 2.17
C LEU A 58 -7.29 26.20 1.66
N ALA A 59 -6.56 26.37 0.56
CA ALA A 59 -5.94 25.26 -0.17
C ALA A 59 -4.97 24.43 0.68
N GLY A 60 -4.03 25.09 1.37
CA GLY A 60 -3.02 24.42 2.19
C GLY A 60 -3.61 23.67 3.39
N PRO A 61 -4.44 24.34 4.23
CA PRO A 61 -5.06 23.66 5.36
C PRO A 61 -5.95 22.49 4.94
N ILE A 62 -6.68 22.59 3.83
CA ILE A 62 -7.51 21.48 3.32
C ILE A 62 -6.64 20.27 2.96
N GLU A 63 -5.52 20.46 2.26
CA GLU A 63 -4.59 19.37 1.93
C GLU A 63 -4.08 18.68 3.21
N SER A 64 -3.68 19.46 4.22
CA SER A 64 -3.22 18.92 5.51
C SER A 64 -4.31 18.13 6.26
N LEU A 65 -5.57 18.56 6.18
CA LEU A 65 -6.70 17.86 6.79
C LEU A 65 -7.00 16.53 6.11
N PHE A 66 -6.70 16.41 4.81
CA PHE A 66 -6.81 15.15 4.06
C PHE A 66 -5.61 14.22 4.24
N ASP A 67 -4.43 14.71 4.63
CA ASP A 67 -3.30 13.85 5.04
C ASP A 67 -3.66 13.03 6.29
N GLY A 68 -4.34 13.66 7.24
CA GLY A 68 -4.82 13.05 8.49
C GLY A 68 -6.27 12.55 8.45
N ALA A 69 -6.80 12.21 7.28
CA ALA A 69 -8.23 11.98 7.07
C ALA A 69 -8.85 11.03 8.10
N ASN A 70 -9.87 11.54 8.80
CA ASN A 70 -10.64 10.85 9.82
C ASN A 70 -12.13 11.27 9.74
N ASN A 71 -12.95 10.77 10.65
CA ASN A 71 -14.39 11.03 10.64
C ASN A 71 -14.75 12.51 10.90
N GLU A 72 -13.84 13.28 11.50
CA GLU A 72 -14.00 14.71 11.80
C GLU A 72 -13.46 15.63 10.70
N THR A 73 -12.73 15.11 9.70
CA THR A 73 -12.11 15.91 8.63
C THR A 73 -13.10 16.87 7.96
N TRP A 74 -14.30 16.40 7.59
CA TRP A 74 -15.32 17.25 6.99
C TRP A 74 -15.92 18.27 7.96
N LEU A 75 -15.96 17.98 9.26
CA LEU A 75 -16.35 18.97 10.27
C LEU A 75 -15.32 20.09 10.36
N SER A 76 -14.04 19.74 10.40
CA SER A 76 -12.92 20.70 10.40
C SER A 76 -12.89 21.54 9.13
N ILE A 77 -13.11 20.94 7.96
CA ILE A 77 -13.21 21.66 6.67
C ILE A 77 -14.38 22.64 6.69
N ARG A 78 -15.55 22.26 7.22
CA ARG A 78 -16.71 23.17 7.33
C ARG A 78 -16.43 24.35 8.24
N ASN A 79 -15.78 24.11 9.38
CA ASN A 79 -15.40 25.18 10.29
C ASN A 79 -14.40 26.15 9.64
N LEU A 80 -13.36 25.61 8.99
CA LEU A 80 -12.38 26.41 8.26
C LEU A 80 -13.05 27.23 7.15
N LEU A 81 -13.85 26.58 6.29
CA LEU A 81 -14.58 27.24 5.21
C LEU A 81 -15.44 28.39 5.74
N ARG A 82 -16.20 28.16 6.82
CA ARG A 82 -17.03 29.19 7.45
C ARG A 82 -16.20 30.37 7.95
N CYS A 83 -15.19 30.12 8.79
CA CYS A 83 -14.38 31.17 9.41
C CYS A 83 -13.64 32.02 8.36
N GLU A 84 -12.99 31.38 7.40
CA GLU A 84 -12.24 32.10 6.36
C GLU A 84 -13.16 32.85 5.40
N THR A 85 -14.29 32.24 5.02
CA THR A 85 -15.27 32.91 4.15
C THR A 85 -15.89 34.12 4.83
N GLU A 86 -16.29 34.03 6.09
CA GLU A 86 -16.85 35.16 6.85
C GLU A 86 -15.84 36.30 6.99
N SER A 87 -14.58 35.98 7.28
CA SER A 87 -13.49 36.95 7.37
C SER A 87 -13.25 37.70 6.04
N VAL A 88 -13.15 36.95 4.94
CA VAL A 88 -12.89 37.51 3.59
C VAL A 88 -14.11 38.29 3.08
N VAL A 89 -15.34 37.78 3.28
CA VAL A 89 -16.60 38.47 2.91
C VAL A 89 -16.76 39.78 3.68
N SER A 90 -16.47 39.80 4.98
CA SER A 90 -16.48 41.02 5.79
C SER A 90 -15.46 42.04 5.28
N GLY A 91 -14.24 41.57 4.98
CA GLY A 91 -13.20 42.40 4.39
C GLY A 91 -13.59 42.99 3.04
N MET A 92 -14.17 42.19 2.14
CA MET A 92 -14.62 42.64 0.82
C MET A 92 -15.82 43.59 0.95
N SER A 93 -16.77 43.34 1.85
CA SER A 93 -17.91 44.22 2.10
C SER A 93 -17.48 45.63 2.54
N LYS A 94 -16.45 45.72 3.40
CA LYS A 94 -15.84 47.00 3.81
C LYS A 94 -15.09 47.69 2.67
N ALA A 95 -14.43 46.93 1.78
CA ALA A 95 -13.79 47.51 0.60
C ALA A 95 -14.83 48.02 -0.41
N LEU A 96 -15.96 47.32 -0.56
CA LEU A 96 -17.05 47.68 -1.46
C LEU A 96 -17.83 48.91 -1.01
N SER A 97 -17.86 49.26 0.28
CA SER A 97 -18.54 50.49 0.74
C SER A 97 -17.89 51.79 0.26
N GLY A 98 -16.66 51.73 -0.27
CA GLY A 98 -16.02 52.88 -0.91
C GLY A 98 -16.48 53.13 -2.35
N PHE A 99 -17.28 52.24 -2.92
CA PHE A 99 -17.83 52.37 -4.26
C PHE A 99 -19.32 52.71 -4.20
N ASP A 100 -19.78 53.55 -5.12
CA ASP A 100 -21.20 53.84 -5.30
C ASP A 100 -21.83 52.66 -6.06
N LEU A 101 -22.16 51.61 -5.31
CA LEU A 101 -22.75 50.37 -5.82
C LEU A 101 -24.13 50.17 -5.21
N ASP A 102 -25.05 49.69 -6.05
CA ASP A 102 -26.34 49.21 -5.59
C ASP A 102 -26.19 48.00 -4.65
N GLU A 103 -27.05 47.91 -3.64
CA GLU A 103 -27.01 46.85 -2.62
C GLU A 103 -27.18 45.45 -3.23
N HIS A 104 -27.95 45.32 -4.32
CA HIS A 104 -28.10 44.04 -5.02
C HIS A 104 -26.81 43.66 -5.77
N ALA A 105 -26.13 44.63 -6.39
CA ALA A 105 -24.83 44.39 -7.04
C ALA A 105 -23.76 43.96 -6.03
N LYS A 106 -23.70 44.64 -4.88
CA LYS A 106 -22.82 44.29 -3.76
C LYS A 106 -23.13 42.89 -3.24
N GLY A 107 -24.40 42.58 -2.98
CA GLY A 107 -24.83 41.25 -2.53
C GLY A 107 -24.42 40.15 -3.50
N LYS A 108 -24.63 40.35 -4.81
CA LYS A 108 -24.23 39.39 -5.85
C LYS A 108 -22.72 39.09 -5.84
N MET A 109 -21.88 40.11 -5.64
CA MET A 109 -20.44 39.93 -5.54
C MET A 109 -20.05 39.12 -4.31
N LEU A 110 -20.66 39.39 -3.16
CA LEU A 110 -20.39 38.63 -1.93
C LEU A 110 -20.83 37.16 -2.05
N THR A 111 -22.01 36.89 -2.63
CA THR A 111 -22.45 35.52 -2.90
C THR A 111 -21.51 34.80 -3.87
N SER A 112 -21.04 35.48 -4.93
CA SER A 112 -20.09 34.89 -5.88
C SER A 112 -18.76 34.51 -5.22
N LEU A 113 -18.34 35.24 -4.18
CA LEU A 113 -17.15 34.93 -3.41
C LEU A 113 -17.37 33.72 -2.49
N GLN A 114 -18.57 33.59 -1.88
CA GLN A 114 -18.95 32.42 -1.11
C GLN A 114 -19.00 31.16 -1.98
N ASP A 115 -19.56 31.28 -3.19
CA ASP A 115 -19.61 30.19 -4.17
C ASP A 115 -18.20 29.80 -4.65
N TYR A 116 -17.32 30.79 -4.84
CA TYR A 116 -15.91 30.53 -5.13
C TYR A 116 -15.22 29.75 -4.00
N ALA A 117 -15.46 30.12 -2.74
CA ALA A 117 -14.92 29.41 -1.57
C ALA A 117 -15.33 27.93 -1.58
N ARG A 118 -16.61 27.66 -1.84
CA ARG A 118 -17.13 26.31 -2.01
C ARG A 118 -16.44 25.57 -3.16
N GLY A 119 -16.29 26.22 -4.30
CA GLY A 119 -15.59 25.69 -5.47
C GLY A 119 -14.13 25.32 -5.20
N VAL A 120 -13.41 26.10 -4.37
CA VAL A 120 -12.04 25.78 -3.95
C VAL A 120 -12.01 24.47 -3.16
N VAL A 121 -12.92 24.30 -2.18
CA VAL A 121 -13.01 23.05 -1.41
C VAL A 121 -13.34 21.87 -2.31
N GLU A 122 -14.30 22.02 -3.23
CA GLU A 122 -14.68 20.96 -4.16
C GLU A 122 -13.53 20.56 -5.09
N THR A 123 -12.76 21.53 -5.57
CA THR A 123 -11.59 21.30 -6.44
C THR A 123 -10.49 20.58 -5.66
N LYS A 124 -10.15 21.05 -4.46
CA LYS A 124 -9.15 20.42 -3.61
C LYS A 124 -9.56 19.00 -3.21
N ALA A 125 -10.81 18.80 -2.82
CA ALA A 125 -11.31 17.46 -2.49
C ALA A 125 -11.21 16.48 -3.68
N LYS A 126 -11.43 16.94 -4.92
CA LYS A 126 -11.23 16.13 -6.13
C LYS A 126 -9.76 15.78 -6.37
N GLU A 127 -8.86 16.75 -6.18
CA GLU A 127 -7.41 16.52 -6.27
C GLU A 127 -6.94 15.48 -5.24
N GLU A 128 -7.39 15.61 -3.97
CA GLU A 128 -7.07 14.64 -2.92
C GLU A 128 -7.65 13.26 -3.23
N ALA A 129 -8.91 13.18 -3.66
CA ALA A 129 -9.55 11.92 -4.05
C ALA A 129 -8.78 11.20 -5.18
N GLY A 130 -8.17 11.94 -6.10
CA GLY A 130 -7.28 11.37 -7.12
C GLY A 130 -6.01 10.71 -6.56
N ARG A 131 -5.55 11.14 -5.38
CA ARG A 131 -4.37 10.61 -4.66
C ARG A 131 -4.72 9.54 -3.61
N VAL A 132 -5.98 9.09 -3.56
CA VAL A 132 -6.48 8.18 -2.51
C VAL A 132 -5.67 6.90 -2.35
N VAL A 133 -5.22 6.27 -3.46
CA VAL A 133 -4.47 5.01 -3.40
C VAL A 133 -3.11 5.19 -2.72
N ILE A 134 -2.41 6.28 -3.04
CA ILE A 134 -1.11 6.61 -2.43
C ILE A 134 -1.31 6.88 -0.94
N ARG A 135 -2.31 7.69 -0.58
CA ARG A 135 -2.65 7.99 0.82
C ARG A 135 -3.05 6.76 1.62
N MET A 136 -3.85 5.86 1.03
CA MET A 136 -4.20 4.58 1.65
C MET A 136 -2.97 3.73 1.89
N LYS A 137 -2.02 3.70 0.95
CA LYS A 137 -0.75 2.99 1.10
C LYS A 137 0.10 3.59 2.22
N ASP A 138 0.28 4.91 2.25
CA ASP A 138 1.08 5.58 3.29
C ASP A 138 0.46 5.38 4.68
N ARG A 139 -0.88 5.47 4.79
CA ARG A 139 -1.60 5.17 6.03
C ARG A 139 -1.49 3.70 6.43
N PHE A 140 -1.54 2.77 5.48
CA PHE A 140 -1.34 1.35 5.77
C PHE A 140 0.07 1.09 6.27
N THR A 141 1.08 1.58 5.55
CA THR A 141 2.49 1.40 5.91
C THR A 141 2.78 1.99 7.27
N THR A 142 2.32 3.22 7.57
CA THR A 142 2.54 3.84 8.89
C THR A 142 1.91 3.00 10.01
N LEU A 143 0.65 2.60 9.90
CA LEU A 143 -0.04 1.81 10.93
C LEU A 143 0.51 0.39 11.10
N PHE A 144 1.01 -0.21 10.02
CA PHE A 144 1.54 -1.56 10.06
C PHE A 144 3.00 -1.59 10.55
N SER A 145 3.82 -0.63 10.12
CA SER A 145 5.25 -0.58 10.44
C SER A 145 5.58 0.20 11.71
N HIS A 146 4.64 0.96 12.28
CA HIS A 146 4.85 1.67 13.54
C HIS A 146 3.95 1.11 14.65
N ASP A 147 4.36 1.34 15.90
CA ASP A 147 3.57 1.08 17.09
C ASP A 147 2.66 2.27 17.45
N SER A 148 2.00 2.20 18.61
CA SER A 148 1.13 3.27 19.11
C SER A 148 1.88 4.57 19.41
N ASP A 149 3.18 4.48 19.68
CA ASP A 149 4.03 5.60 20.06
C ASP A 149 4.73 6.21 18.83
N SER A 150 4.30 5.81 17.62
CA SER A 150 4.90 6.22 16.35
C SER A 150 6.36 5.79 16.18
N MET A 151 6.81 4.77 16.91
CA MET A 151 8.14 4.18 16.74
C MET A 151 8.08 3.00 15.78
N PRO A 152 9.13 2.76 14.97
CA PRO A 152 9.19 1.59 14.10
C PRO A 152 8.99 0.29 14.90
N ARG A 153 7.97 -0.48 14.51
CA ARG A 153 7.55 -1.71 15.15
C ARG A 153 8.63 -2.76 15.06
N ILE A 154 9.03 -3.26 16.22
CA ILE A 154 9.92 -4.41 16.34
C ILE A 154 9.06 -5.66 16.38
N TRP A 155 9.25 -6.55 15.41
CA TRP A 155 8.54 -7.82 15.33
C TRP A 155 9.23 -8.85 16.25
N THR A 156 8.52 -9.32 17.27
CA THR A 156 9.03 -10.32 18.23
C THR A 156 8.43 -11.72 18.00
N GLY A 157 7.49 -11.85 17.05
CA GLY A 157 6.93 -13.11 16.60
C GLY A 157 5.76 -13.61 17.44
N ASN A 158 5.40 -12.88 18.51
CA ASN A 158 4.22 -13.12 19.35
C ASN A 158 3.04 -12.21 18.98
N GLU A 159 3.25 -11.24 18.08
CA GLU A 159 2.19 -10.33 17.66
C GLU A 159 1.17 -11.00 16.73
N ASP A 160 -0.11 -10.66 16.91
CA ASP A 160 -1.16 -11.07 15.97
C ASP A 160 -1.11 -10.19 14.71
N ILE A 161 -0.32 -10.63 13.75
CA ILE A 161 -0.17 -9.97 12.44
C ILE A 161 -1.54 -9.80 11.77
N ARG A 162 -2.46 -10.75 11.90
CA ARG A 162 -3.79 -10.65 11.28
C ARG A 162 -4.61 -9.54 11.92
N ALA A 163 -4.55 -9.39 13.25
CA ALA A 163 -5.20 -8.29 13.94
C ALA A 163 -4.63 -6.93 13.51
N ILE A 164 -3.29 -6.82 13.42
CA ILE A 164 -2.61 -5.59 12.96
C ILE A 164 -3.02 -5.24 11.53
N THR A 165 -2.99 -6.22 10.61
CA THR A 165 -3.43 -6.02 9.22
C THR A 165 -4.91 -5.63 9.14
N ARG A 166 -5.78 -6.24 9.97
CA ARG A 166 -7.21 -5.90 10.00
C ARG A 166 -7.42 -4.45 10.45
N THR A 167 -6.75 -4.01 11.52
CA THR A 167 -6.82 -2.63 12.00
C THR A 167 -6.31 -1.64 10.94
N ALA A 168 -5.15 -1.90 10.33
CA ALA A 168 -4.61 -1.05 9.26
C ALA A 168 -5.57 -0.96 8.06
N ARG A 169 -6.18 -2.09 7.64
CA ARG A 169 -7.20 -2.12 6.58
C ARG A 169 -8.44 -1.32 6.94
N THR A 170 -8.93 -1.43 8.17
CA THR A 170 -10.07 -0.65 8.66
C THR A 170 -9.81 0.85 8.58
N GLU A 171 -8.65 1.33 9.00
CA GLU A 171 -8.31 2.75 8.92
C GLU A 171 -8.15 3.25 7.48
N CYS A 172 -7.59 2.44 6.57
CA CYS A 172 -7.55 2.77 5.15
C CYS A 172 -8.95 2.89 4.53
N LEU A 173 -9.90 2.02 4.95
CA LEU A 173 -11.28 2.08 4.48
C LEU A 173 -12.04 3.30 5.04
N LYS A 174 -11.75 3.74 6.27
CA LYS A 174 -12.27 5.02 6.79
C LYS A 174 -11.78 6.20 5.96
N LEU A 175 -10.49 6.23 5.63
CA LEU A 175 -9.91 7.25 4.76
C LEU A 175 -10.60 7.25 3.38
N LEU A 176 -10.80 6.07 2.79
CA LEU A 176 -11.53 5.94 1.53
C LEU A 176 -12.98 6.44 1.65
N ALA A 177 -13.67 6.13 2.76
CA ALA A 177 -15.03 6.60 3.00
C ALA A 177 -15.11 8.13 3.14
N VAL A 178 -14.10 8.76 3.76
CA VAL A 178 -13.99 10.22 3.87
C VAL A 178 -13.76 10.86 2.50
N MET A 179 -12.95 10.25 1.64
CA MET A 179 -12.58 10.79 0.33
C MET A 179 -13.56 10.42 -0.79
N ALA A 180 -14.57 9.59 -0.51
CA ALA A 180 -15.54 9.15 -1.50
C ALA A 180 -16.60 10.22 -1.86
N ALA A 181 -16.91 11.13 -0.94
CA ALA A 181 -17.95 12.13 -1.12
C ALA A 181 -17.67 13.44 -0.37
N ILE A 182 -18.16 14.55 -0.93
CA ILE A 182 -18.10 15.88 -0.35
C ILE A 182 -19.22 16.05 0.68
N ARG A 183 -18.85 16.29 1.95
CA ARG A 183 -19.79 16.50 3.07
C ARG A 183 -19.74 17.94 3.61
N LEU A 184 -20.14 18.90 2.78
CA LEU A 184 -20.24 20.31 3.17
C LEU A 184 -21.55 20.65 3.93
N GLU A 185 -22.55 19.77 3.85
CA GLU A 185 -23.83 19.89 4.56
C GLU A 185 -24.03 18.69 5.48
N ASP A 186 -24.90 18.83 6.49
CA ASP A 186 -25.25 17.77 7.47
C ASP A 186 -26.13 16.66 6.85
N GLY A 187 -25.66 16.06 5.76
CA GLY A 187 -26.25 14.87 5.17
C GLY A 187 -25.68 13.60 5.80
N VAL A 188 -26.57 12.72 6.27
CA VAL A 188 -26.17 11.38 6.75
C VAL A 188 -25.96 10.46 5.54
N ASP A 189 -24.74 10.00 5.33
CA ASP A 189 -24.42 9.04 4.29
C ASP A 189 -24.10 7.65 4.86
N ASN A 190 -24.28 6.63 4.02
CA ASN A 190 -24.09 5.23 4.41
C ASN A 190 -22.78 4.64 3.83
N ILE A 191 -21.89 5.48 3.28
CA ILE A 191 -20.72 5.04 2.50
C ILE A 191 -19.80 4.14 3.34
N GLU A 192 -19.45 4.58 4.56
CA GLU A 192 -18.59 3.81 5.46
C GLU A 192 -19.20 2.43 5.74
N LYS A 193 -20.46 2.37 6.15
CA LYS A 193 -21.16 1.11 6.43
C LYS A 193 -21.16 0.16 5.22
N ILE A 194 -21.40 0.69 4.02
CA ILE A 194 -21.40 -0.10 2.78
C ILE A 194 -20.00 -0.65 2.51
N LEU A 195 -18.96 0.18 2.56
CA LEU A 195 -17.57 -0.24 2.33
C LEU A 195 -17.14 -1.31 3.32
N PHE A 196 -17.44 -1.14 4.61
CA PHE A 196 -17.10 -2.12 5.64
C PHE A 196 -17.82 -3.44 5.43
N SER A 197 -19.14 -3.43 5.20
CA SER A 197 -19.92 -4.65 4.96
C SER A 197 -19.49 -5.40 3.69
N ALA A 198 -19.04 -4.67 2.66
CA ALA A 198 -18.68 -5.26 1.39
C ALA A 198 -17.23 -5.80 1.35
N LEU A 199 -16.29 -5.17 2.08
CA LEU A 199 -14.85 -5.37 1.93
C LEU A 199 -14.15 -5.98 3.16
N LEU A 200 -14.70 -5.84 4.38
CA LEU A 200 -14.09 -6.40 5.60
C LEU A 200 -14.69 -7.75 6.02
N ASP A 201 -15.97 -8.01 5.71
CA ASP A 201 -16.62 -9.27 6.04
C ASP A 201 -16.33 -10.33 4.97
N THR A 202 -15.19 -11.01 5.13
CA THR A 202 -14.78 -12.17 4.31
C THR A 202 -15.70 -13.38 4.46
N ASN A 203 -16.66 -13.38 5.39
CA ASN A 203 -17.55 -14.51 5.61
C ASN A 203 -18.72 -14.58 4.61
N ARG A 204 -18.42 -14.40 3.31
CA ARG A 204 -19.33 -14.76 2.21
C ARG A 204 -19.30 -16.28 2.01
N SER A 205 -19.67 -17.02 3.04
CA SER A 205 -20.16 -18.38 2.87
C SER A 205 -21.56 -18.28 2.28
N ALA A 206 -21.69 -18.62 1.00
CA ALA A 206 -22.94 -19.02 0.34
C ALA A 206 -24.24 -18.37 0.87
N ALA A 207 -24.54 -17.12 0.47
CA ALA A 207 -25.88 -16.55 0.61
C ALA A 207 -26.25 -15.73 -0.64
N THR A 208 -26.84 -16.44 -1.60
CA THR A 208 -28.06 -16.10 -2.36
C THR A 208 -28.32 -14.62 -2.71
N THR A 209 -28.16 -14.30 -4.00
CA THR A 209 -28.83 -13.19 -4.73
C THR A 209 -29.13 -11.90 -3.94
N MET A 210 -28.12 -11.07 -3.75
CA MET A 210 -28.32 -9.63 -3.56
C MET A 210 -27.34 -8.88 -4.45
N VAL A 211 -27.85 -7.90 -5.19
CA VAL A 211 -27.11 -7.00 -6.09
C VAL A 211 -25.86 -6.49 -5.37
N ASP A 212 -24.69 -6.60 -6.00
CA ASP A 212 -23.43 -6.10 -5.43
C ASP A 212 -23.55 -4.58 -5.21
N PRO A 213 -23.61 -4.08 -3.97
CA PRO A 213 -23.85 -2.66 -3.69
C PRO A 213 -22.71 -1.76 -4.21
N LEU A 214 -21.55 -2.34 -4.52
CA LEU A 214 -20.41 -1.65 -5.14
C LEU A 214 -20.38 -1.72 -6.67
N ALA A 215 -21.34 -2.41 -7.31
CA ALA A 215 -21.46 -2.46 -8.77
C ALA A 215 -22.25 -1.27 -9.35
N THR A 216 -22.84 -0.43 -8.49
CA THR A 216 -23.58 0.77 -8.90
C THR A 216 -22.61 1.92 -9.21
N SER A 217 -22.93 2.73 -10.22
CA SER A 217 -22.13 3.90 -10.60
C SER A 217 -22.30 5.12 -9.68
N THR A 218 -23.31 5.09 -8.79
CA THR A 218 -23.74 6.20 -7.93
C THR A 218 -24.08 5.71 -6.53
N TRP A 219 -23.92 6.60 -5.54
CA TRP A 219 -24.29 6.34 -4.15
C TRP A 219 -25.76 6.68 -3.91
N GLU A 220 -26.53 5.78 -3.31
CA GLU A 220 -27.99 5.92 -3.11
C GLU A 220 -28.41 7.18 -2.32
N LYS A 221 -27.53 7.71 -1.46
CA LYS A 221 -27.80 8.90 -0.61
C LYS A 221 -26.90 10.10 -0.91
N VAL A 222 -26.07 10.06 -1.94
CA VAL A 222 -25.16 11.17 -2.26
C VAL A 222 -25.43 11.66 -3.68
N PRO A 223 -25.74 12.95 -3.87
CA PRO A 223 -25.90 13.52 -5.19
C PRO A 223 -24.65 13.34 -6.05
N PRO A 224 -24.78 13.20 -7.38
CA PRO A 224 -23.63 13.02 -8.28
C PRO A 224 -22.65 14.18 -8.21
N ALA A 225 -23.13 15.41 -8.00
CA ALA A 225 -22.28 16.60 -7.83
C ALA A 225 -21.34 16.52 -6.61
N ARG A 226 -21.71 15.75 -5.58
CA ARG A 226 -20.93 15.57 -4.34
C ARG A 226 -20.14 14.27 -4.34
N THR A 227 -20.26 13.44 -5.36
CA THR A 227 -19.53 12.18 -5.45
C THR A 227 -18.12 12.44 -5.99
N LEU A 228 -17.10 12.04 -5.22
CA LEU A 228 -15.69 12.14 -5.62
C LEU A 228 -15.19 10.80 -6.19
N ILE A 229 -15.54 9.71 -5.51
CA ILE A 229 -15.15 8.35 -5.89
C ILE A 229 -16.42 7.52 -6.00
N THR A 230 -16.59 6.87 -7.15
CA THR A 230 -17.73 5.99 -7.39
C THR A 230 -17.59 4.66 -6.64
N PRO A 231 -18.69 3.95 -6.33
CA PRO A 231 -18.61 2.65 -5.67
C PRO A 231 -17.74 1.63 -6.44
N VAL A 232 -17.80 1.65 -7.78
CA VAL A 232 -16.98 0.81 -8.66
C VAL A 232 -15.49 1.15 -8.53
N GLN A 233 -15.14 2.43 -8.44
CA GLN A 233 -13.75 2.86 -8.21
C GLN A 233 -13.28 2.49 -6.80
N CYS A 234 -14.12 2.64 -5.77
CA CYS A 234 -13.80 2.16 -4.42
C CYS A 234 -13.50 0.65 -4.41
N LYS A 235 -14.28 -0.13 -5.17
CA LYS A 235 -14.04 -1.55 -5.37
C LYS A 235 -12.67 -1.78 -6.03
N ALA A 236 -12.41 -1.13 -7.17
CA ALA A 236 -11.14 -1.25 -7.89
C ALA A 236 -9.93 -0.87 -7.02
N PHE A 237 -9.99 0.25 -6.29
CA PHE A 237 -8.91 0.68 -5.38
C PHE A 237 -8.72 -0.28 -4.21
N CYS A 238 -9.81 -0.81 -3.65
CA CYS A 238 -9.71 -1.81 -2.60
C CYS A 238 -9.09 -3.10 -3.11
N PHE A 239 -9.38 -3.54 -4.34
CA PHE A 239 -8.78 -4.74 -4.95
C PHE A 239 -7.35 -4.52 -5.46
N LEU A 240 -6.93 -3.27 -5.70
CA LEU A 240 -5.54 -2.95 -6.01
C LEU A 240 -4.63 -2.98 -4.76
N SER A 241 -5.22 -2.82 -3.57
CA SER A 241 -4.51 -2.86 -2.29
C SER A 241 -3.97 -4.26 -1.85
N PRO A 242 -4.66 -5.41 -2.03
CA PRO A 242 -4.17 -6.72 -1.61
C PRO A 242 -2.92 -7.19 -2.35
N GLU A 243 -2.73 -6.91 -3.65
CA GLU A 243 -1.47 -7.28 -4.33
C GLU A 243 -0.25 -6.61 -3.69
N PHE A 244 -0.42 -5.37 -3.21
CA PHE A 244 0.61 -4.66 -2.46
C PHE A 244 0.75 -5.18 -1.03
N ILE A 245 -0.36 -5.37 -0.31
CA ILE A 245 -0.38 -5.80 1.11
C ILE A 245 0.10 -7.24 1.27
N ASP A 246 -0.31 -8.16 0.39
CA ASP A 246 0.04 -9.56 0.46
C ASP A 246 1.52 -9.77 0.08
N ALA A 247 2.05 -9.03 -0.89
CA ALA A 247 3.48 -9.01 -1.19
C ALA A 247 4.30 -8.45 -0.01
N TRP A 248 3.82 -7.39 0.64
CA TRP A 248 4.47 -6.81 1.83
C TRP A 248 4.44 -7.74 3.03
N LEU A 249 3.30 -8.40 3.25
CA LEU A 249 3.10 -9.36 4.33
C LEU A 249 3.94 -10.63 4.11
N VAL A 250 4.04 -11.10 2.86
CA VAL A 250 4.95 -12.19 2.46
C VAL A 250 6.42 -11.79 2.67
N PHE A 251 6.80 -10.57 2.31
CA PHE A 251 8.16 -10.06 2.54
C PHE A 251 8.51 -10.01 4.03
N PHE A 252 7.63 -9.48 4.88
CA PHE A 252 7.86 -9.44 6.33
C PHE A 252 7.81 -10.83 6.96
N TYR A 253 6.90 -11.71 6.53
CA TYR A 253 6.88 -13.10 6.94
C TYR A 253 8.19 -13.82 6.57
N PHE A 254 8.71 -13.58 5.37
CA PHE A 254 10.00 -14.10 4.95
C PHE A 254 11.15 -13.52 5.79
N GLN A 255 11.12 -12.23 6.11
CA GLN A 255 12.11 -11.60 6.98
C GLN A 255 12.08 -12.19 8.41
N GLU A 256 10.89 -12.44 8.94
CA GLU A 256 10.66 -13.04 10.26
C GLU A 256 11.10 -14.52 10.29
N ALA A 257 10.81 -15.28 9.23
CA ALA A 257 11.33 -16.63 9.07
C ALA A 257 12.87 -16.64 9.05
N ASN A 258 13.48 -15.62 8.44
CA ASN A 258 14.93 -15.45 8.40
C ASN A 258 15.53 -14.91 9.73
N LYS A 259 14.75 -14.23 10.57
CA LYS A 259 15.15 -13.87 11.93
C LYS A 259 15.03 -15.04 12.90
N ARG A 260 14.01 -15.89 12.74
CA ARG A 260 13.89 -17.17 13.46
C ARG A 260 14.94 -18.20 13.05
N SER A 261 15.46 -18.13 11.83
CA SER A 261 16.60 -18.96 11.41
C SER A 261 17.92 -18.54 12.09
N ASN A 262 17.94 -17.44 12.86
CA ASN A 262 19.05 -17.04 13.72
C ASN A 262 19.23 -17.95 14.97
N ASN A 263 18.62 -19.13 15.00
CA ASN A 263 19.12 -20.27 15.79
C ASN A 263 20.43 -20.78 15.15
N TRP A 264 21.43 -19.91 15.06
CA TRP A 264 22.80 -20.19 14.63
C TRP A 264 23.65 -20.76 15.77
N LEU A 265 23.03 -21.37 16.78
CA LEU A 265 23.77 -22.15 17.75
C LEU A 265 24.07 -23.50 17.08
N PRO A 266 25.36 -23.84 16.87
CA PRO A 266 25.69 -25.17 16.39
C PRO A 266 25.08 -26.21 17.33
N PRO A 267 24.62 -27.37 16.83
CA PRO A 267 24.00 -28.40 17.66
C PRO A 267 24.82 -28.65 18.94
N PRO A 268 24.20 -29.01 20.08
CA PRO A 268 24.94 -29.16 21.34
C PRO A 268 26.18 -30.07 21.26
N TRP A 269 26.12 -31.13 20.44
CA TRP A 269 27.27 -32.01 20.18
C TRP A 269 28.42 -31.29 19.45
N ALA A 270 28.12 -30.35 18.55
CA ALA A 270 29.11 -29.57 17.82
C ALA A 270 29.75 -28.53 18.73
N ILE A 271 29.01 -27.95 19.69
CA ILE A 271 29.58 -27.09 20.74
C ILE A 271 30.58 -27.85 21.59
N VAL A 272 30.23 -29.07 22.03
CA VAL A 272 31.13 -29.93 22.82
C VAL A 272 32.34 -30.36 22.00
N ALA A 273 32.15 -30.76 20.73
CA ALA A 273 33.26 -31.12 19.85
C ALA A 273 34.23 -29.95 19.62
N LEU A 274 33.71 -28.74 19.46
CA LEU A 274 34.49 -27.52 19.24
C LEU A 274 35.25 -27.10 20.52
N LEU A 275 34.70 -27.35 21.71
CA LEU A 275 35.38 -27.17 23.00
C LEU A 275 36.53 -28.17 23.23
N VAL A 276 36.37 -29.43 22.80
CA VAL A 276 37.37 -30.50 23.02
C VAL A 276 38.48 -30.48 21.96
N LEU A 277 38.13 -30.31 20.67
CA LEU A 277 39.11 -30.28 19.57
C LEU A 277 39.69 -28.90 19.31
N GLY A 278 39.02 -27.82 19.73
CA GLY A 278 39.32 -26.48 19.25
C GLY A 278 38.83 -26.22 17.81
N PHE A 279 38.57 -24.94 17.50
CA PHE A 279 37.94 -24.53 16.23
C PHE A 279 38.75 -24.89 14.99
N ASN A 280 40.08 -24.76 15.05
CA ASN A 280 40.97 -24.97 13.92
C ASN A 280 41.06 -26.46 13.49
N GLU A 281 41.04 -27.37 14.46
CA GLU A 281 41.08 -28.81 14.22
C GLU A 281 39.72 -29.34 13.76
N PHE A 282 38.62 -28.86 14.36
CA PHE A 282 37.27 -29.19 13.93
C PHE A 282 37.01 -28.81 12.46
N MET A 283 37.43 -27.61 12.05
CA MET A 283 37.34 -27.18 10.66
C MET A 283 38.23 -27.99 9.72
N THR A 284 39.39 -28.46 10.19
CA THR A 284 40.29 -29.31 9.41
C THR A 284 39.70 -30.71 9.18
N VAL A 285 39.02 -31.26 10.20
CA VAL A 285 38.30 -32.55 10.11
C VAL A 285 37.12 -32.44 9.14
N LEU A 286 36.35 -31.35 9.19
CA LEU A 286 35.21 -31.14 8.28
C LEU A 286 35.64 -30.86 6.83
N ARG A 287 36.76 -30.15 6.62
CA ARG A 287 37.21 -29.75 5.29
C ARG A 287 37.92 -30.87 4.54
N ASN A 288 38.49 -31.84 5.25
CA ASN A 288 39.26 -32.91 4.63
C ASN A 288 38.42 -34.21 4.56
N PRO A 289 38.04 -34.66 3.35
CA PRO A 289 37.17 -35.83 3.16
C PRO A 289 37.79 -37.13 3.69
N PHE A 290 39.13 -37.18 3.82
CA PHE A 290 39.83 -38.37 4.31
C PHE A 290 39.59 -38.62 5.82
N TYR A 291 39.62 -37.56 6.65
CA TYR A 291 39.35 -37.71 8.09
C TYR A 291 37.91 -38.15 8.35
N LEU A 292 36.95 -37.63 7.57
CA LEU A 292 35.55 -38.07 7.64
C LEU A 292 35.40 -39.55 7.26
N ALA A 293 36.10 -40.01 6.22
CA ALA A 293 36.10 -41.41 5.83
C ALA A 293 36.70 -42.32 6.92
N VAL A 294 37.81 -41.92 7.55
CA VAL A 294 38.42 -42.68 8.65
C VAL A 294 37.51 -42.73 9.88
N ILE A 295 36.86 -41.61 10.26
CA ILE A 295 35.89 -41.58 11.36
C ILE A 295 34.68 -42.46 11.04
N PHE A 296 34.20 -42.43 9.80
CA PHE A 296 33.08 -43.26 9.36
C PHE A 296 33.40 -44.76 9.40
N VAL A 297 34.58 -45.16 8.89
CA VAL A 297 35.03 -46.55 8.95
C VAL A 297 35.27 -46.98 10.40
N GLY A 298 35.90 -46.13 11.22
CA GLY A 298 36.08 -46.38 12.65
C GLY A 298 34.74 -46.56 13.37
N TYR A 299 33.75 -45.73 13.08
CA TYR A 299 32.39 -45.88 13.60
C TYR A 299 31.75 -47.21 13.16
N LEU A 300 31.89 -47.61 11.90
CA LEU A 300 31.37 -48.89 11.42
C LEU A 300 32.04 -50.08 12.10
N VAL A 301 33.36 -50.03 12.32
CA VAL A 301 34.11 -51.06 13.04
C VAL A 301 33.70 -51.12 14.51
N VAL A 302 33.61 -49.98 15.20
CA VAL A 302 33.15 -49.91 16.58
C VAL A 302 31.70 -50.40 16.70
N LYS A 303 30.83 -50.03 15.77
CA LYS A 303 29.44 -50.48 15.73
C LYS A 303 29.33 -51.99 15.43
N ALA A 304 30.15 -52.51 14.52
CA ALA A 304 30.21 -53.93 14.22
C ALA A 304 30.72 -54.74 15.43
N LEU A 305 31.76 -54.24 16.11
CA LEU A 305 32.26 -54.80 17.35
C LEU A 305 31.22 -54.71 18.48
N TRP A 306 30.47 -53.61 18.59
CA TRP A 306 29.38 -53.46 19.56
C TRP A 306 28.20 -54.39 19.29
N LEU A 307 27.96 -54.76 18.03
CA LEU A 307 26.94 -55.74 17.64
C LEU A 307 27.41 -57.19 17.79
N GLN A 308 28.71 -57.46 17.57
CA GLN A 308 29.28 -58.81 17.68
C GLN A 308 29.67 -59.18 19.11
N LEU A 309 30.18 -58.24 19.89
CA LEU A 309 30.24 -58.36 21.34
C LEU A 309 28.86 -58.00 21.85
N ASP A 310 28.07 -59.00 22.21
CA ASP A 310 26.80 -58.80 22.91
C ASP A 310 27.07 -58.18 24.29
N VAL A 311 27.30 -56.86 24.30
CA VAL A 311 27.60 -56.02 25.46
C VAL A 311 26.47 -56.14 26.49
N SER A 312 25.24 -56.40 26.06
CA SER A 312 24.11 -56.65 26.95
C SER A 312 24.25 -57.96 27.74
N GLY A 313 24.90 -58.97 27.16
CA GLY A 313 25.07 -60.30 27.75
C GLY A 313 26.23 -60.42 28.74
N GLN A 314 27.38 -59.78 28.47
CA GLN A 314 28.59 -59.97 29.29
C GLN A 314 28.76 -58.97 30.45
N PHE A 315 28.06 -57.85 30.45
CA PHE A 315 28.07 -56.90 31.58
C PHE A 315 27.28 -57.39 32.81
N ARG A 316 26.67 -58.59 32.75
CA ARG A 316 26.08 -59.26 33.92
C ARG A 316 27.11 -59.80 34.93
N TYR A 317 28.40 -59.92 34.56
CA TYR A 317 29.45 -60.48 35.44
C TYR A 317 30.53 -59.48 35.88
N GLY A 318 30.29 -58.17 35.73
CA GLY A 318 31.16 -57.11 36.25
C GLY A 318 32.20 -56.57 35.25
N VAL A 319 32.62 -55.32 35.46
CA VAL A 319 33.34 -54.50 34.46
C VAL A 319 34.81 -54.94 34.26
N LEU A 320 35.47 -55.48 35.29
CA LEU A 320 36.90 -55.83 35.23
C LEU A 320 37.24 -57.10 34.41
N PRO A 321 36.52 -58.22 34.54
CA PRO A 321 36.80 -59.43 33.74
C PRO A 321 36.49 -59.24 32.24
N GLY A 322 35.51 -58.38 31.91
CA GLY A 322 35.11 -58.11 30.53
C GLY A 322 36.19 -57.39 29.73
N LEU A 323 36.86 -56.39 30.31
CA LEU A 323 37.89 -55.61 29.62
C LEU A 323 39.15 -56.43 29.31
N ILE A 324 39.54 -57.37 30.19
CA ILE A 324 40.74 -58.22 30.01
C ILE A 324 40.46 -59.33 28.97
N SER A 325 39.23 -59.85 28.92
CA SER A 325 38.85 -60.83 27.89
C SER A 325 38.70 -60.19 26.51
N LEU A 326 38.23 -58.94 26.44
CA LEU A 326 38.19 -58.16 25.20
C LEU A 326 39.60 -57.98 24.60
N SER A 327 40.60 -57.60 25.42
CA SER A 327 41.93 -57.27 24.89
C SER A 327 42.64 -58.46 24.27
N THR A 328 42.45 -59.66 24.84
CA THR A 328 43.11 -60.89 24.38
C THR A 328 42.50 -61.47 23.11
N ARG A 329 41.23 -61.16 22.82
CA ARG A 329 40.55 -61.60 21.58
C ARG A 329 40.53 -60.56 20.47
N PHE A 330 40.90 -59.32 20.75
CA PHE A 330 40.85 -58.25 19.75
C PHE A 330 41.81 -58.49 18.57
N ILE A 331 43.07 -58.84 18.87
CA ILE A 331 44.11 -59.04 17.85
C ILE A 331 43.79 -60.19 16.87
N PRO A 332 43.46 -61.42 17.32
CA PRO A 332 43.21 -62.53 16.39
C PRO A 332 41.97 -62.30 15.50
N THR A 333 40.97 -61.57 16.00
CA THR A 333 39.74 -61.31 15.25
C THR A 333 39.95 -60.24 14.18
N VAL A 334 40.76 -59.21 14.46
CA VAL A 334 41.14 -58.21 13.45
C VAL A 334 41.97 -58.83 12.33
N THR A 335 42.90 -59.74 12.65
CA THR A 335 43.69 -60.44 11.64
C THR A 335 42.83 -61.37 10.76
N ASP A 336 41.83 -62.05 11.33
CA ASP A 336 40.92 -62.91 10.57
C ASP A 336 39.98 -62.10 9.66
N LEU A 337 39.57 -60.90 10.09
CA LEU A 337 38.75 -60.00 9.28
C LEU A 337 39.55 -59.39 8.12
N ILE A 338 40.81 -58.97 8.34
CA ILE A 338 41.70 -58.48 7.29
C ILE A 338 42.01 -59.60 6.29
N GLY A 339 42.21 -60.83 6.76
CA GLY A 339 42.40 -62.00 5.90
C GLY A 339 41.18 -62.25 5.01
N LYS A 340 39.98 -62.27 5.59
CA LYS A 340 38.73 -62.47 4.83
C LYS A 340 38.42 -61.34 3.85
N LEU A 341 38.76 -60.08 4.20
CA LEU A 341 38.61 -58.94 3.30
C LEU A 341 39.65 -58.94 2.17
N SER A 342 40.85 -59.46 2.42
CA SER A 342 41.89 -59.68 1.40
C SER A 342 41.48 -60.75 0.39
N GLU A 343 40.85 -61.83 0.83
CA GLU A 343 40.39 -62.92 -0.05
C GLU A 343 39.15 -62.55 -0.87
N GLN A 344 38.27 -61.69 -0.34
CA GLN A 344 37.05 -61.27 -1.05
C GLN A 344 37.29 -60.19 -2.11
N GLY A 345 38.48 -59.57 -2.15
CA GLY A 345 38.89 -58.58 -3.16
C GLY A 345 39.51 -59.18 -4.44
N GLN A 346 39.74 -60.49 -4.50
CA GLN A 346 40.47 -61.17 -5.59
C GLN A 346 39.67 -62.22 -6.38
N MET A 347 38.32 -62.17 -6.39
CA MET A 347 37.51 -63.02 -7.28
C MET A 347 36.96 -62.24 -8.51
N PRO A 348 37.18 -62.73 -9.75
CA PRO A 348 36.62 -62.14 -10.97
C PRO A 348 35.12 -62.45 -11.12
N PRO A 349 34.34 -61.63 -11.87
CA PRO A 349 32.90 -61.74 -11.91
C PRO A 349 32.44 -62.77 -12.94
N THR A 350 31.50 -63.65 -12.58
CA THR A 350 30.69 -64.38 -13.56
C THR A 350 29.22 -64.50 -13.16
N PRO A 351 28.31 -64.53 -14.14
CA PRO A 351 26.88 -64.21 -13.97
C PRO A 351 26.01 -65.46 -13.87
N THR A 352 24.84 -65.37 -13.22
CA THR A 352 23.80 -66.41 -13.38
C THR A 352 22.38 -65.87 -13.24
N ASN A 353 21.58 -66.25 -14.23
CA ASN A 353 20.16 -65.99 -14.47
C ASN A 353 19.22 -66.75 -13.50
N ASN A 354 18.21 -66.03 -12.96
CA ASN A 354 16.75 -66.30 -12.82
C ASN A 354 16.17 -67.67 -12.33
N PRO A 355 14.88 -67.76 -11.87
CA PRO A 355 13.92 -66.82 -11.23
C PRO A 355 13.22 -67.45 -9.97
N PRO A 356 12.15 -66.84 -9.36
CA PRO A 356 10.78 -67.33 -9.66
C PRO A 356 9.60 -66.32 -9.54
N ARG A 357 8.63 -66.52 -10.46
CA ARG A 357 7.14 -66.41 -10.43
C ARG A 357 6.37 -65.22 -9.80
N MET A 358 5.48 -64.63 -10.62
CA MET A 358 4.51 -63.54 -10.36
C MET A 358 3.28 -63.96 -9.50
N PRO A 359 2.40 -63.00 -9.11
CA PRO A 359 1.20 -62.80 -9.92
C PRO A 359 0.91 -61.34 -10.30
N ALA A 360 0.25 -61.17 -11.44
CA ALA A 360 -0.12 -59.90 -12.07
C ALA A 360 -1.35 -59.25 -11.41
N ALA A 361 -1.31 -57.93 -11.25
CA ALA A 361 -2.51 -57.08 -11.20
C ALA A 361 -2.24 -55.77 -11.97
N ALA A 362 -2.98 -55.65 -13.07
CA ALA A 362 -3.18 -54.56 -14.02
C ALA A 362 -2.64 -53.15 -13.71
N ALA A 363 -1.80 -52.64 -14.63
CA ALA A 363 -1.66 -51.21 -14.90
C ALA A 363 -1.66 -50.99 -16.41
N SER A 364 -2.82 -50.67 -16.98
CA SER A 364 -2.95 -50.17 -18.35
C SER A 364 -2.98 -48.63 -18.31
N LYS A 365 -1.86 -48.02 -18.72
CA LYS A 365 -1.85 -46.62 -19.15
C LYS A 365 -2.53 -46.54 -20.52
N LYS A 366 -3.61 -45.77 -20.64
CA LYS A 366 -4.08 -45.25 -21.93
C LYS A 366 -3.91 -43.74 -21.94
N LEU A 367 -3.02 -43.31 -22.82
CA LEU A 367 -2.81 -41.95 -23.27
C LEU A 367 -3.93 -41.58 -24.26
N GLU A 368 -4.27 -40.28 -24.25
CA GLU A 368 -4.72 -39.46 -25.38
C GLU A 368 -6.22 -39.35 -25.74
N ASN A 369 -6.74 -38.12 -25.55
CA ASN A 369 -7.29 -37.29 -26.63
C ASN A 369 -7.17 -35.80 -26.19
N ARG A 370 -6.25 -34.99 -26.73
CA ARG A 370 -6.40 -34.01 -27.86
C ARG A 370 -7.50 -32.96 -27.56
N SER A 371 -7.27 -31.64 -27.65
CA SER A 371 -6.51 -30.88 -28.67
C SER A 371 -6.17 -29.45 -28.22
N PHE A 372 -4.91 -29.05 -28.40
CA PHE A 372 -4.47 -27.66 -28.54
C PHE A 372 -4.35 -27.35 -30.04
N ILE A 373 -5.00 -26.29 -30.51
CA ILE A 373 -4.72 -25.65 -31.79
C ILE A 373 -4.00 -24.35 -31.48
N SER A 374 -2.79 -24.20 -31.99
CA SER A 374 -2.07 -22.94 -32.09
C SER A 374 -1.38 -22.94 -33.45
N LEU A 375 -1.75 -21.98 -34.31
CA LEU A 375 -1.07 -21.70 -35.57
C LEU A 375 -0.77 -20.20 -35.61
N THR A 376 0.50 -19.92 -35.27
CA THR A 376 1.44 -18.99 -35.89
C THR A 376 0.92 -18.03 -36.96
N ALA A 377 1.14 -16.74 -36.69
CA ALA A 377 1.24 -15.67 -37.68
C ALA A 377 2.69 -15.50 -38.15
N SER A 378 2.90 -15.31 -39.45
CA SER A 378 4.12 -14.71 -40.01
C SER A 378 3.83 -14.11 -41.40
N SER A 379 3.95 -12.78 -41.48
CA SER A 379 4.51 -11.94 -42.56
C SER A 379 4.07 -12.11 -44.03
N ASP A 380 3.38 -11.08 -44.53
CA ASP A 380 3.54 -10.28 -45.80
C ASP A 380 4.57 -10.69 -46.88
N PRO A 381 4.52 -10.19 -48.16
CA PRO A 381 3.72 -9.09 -48.75
C PRO A 381 3.13 -9.35 -50.18
N ASN A 382 2.52 -8.30 -50.75
CA ASN A 382 2.38 -7.89 -52.18
C ASN A 382 1.04 -8.06 -52.95
N LYS A 383 0.57 -6.87 -53.39
CA LYS A 383 0.15 -6.41 -54.74
C LYS A 383 -1.30 -6.54 -55.24
N GLU A 384 -1.69 -5.40 -55.85
CA GLU A 384 -2.75 -5.14 -56.85
C GLU A 384 -4.18 -5.17 -56.24
N GLU A 385 -4.97 -4.09 -56.26
CA GLU A 385 -5.27 -3.11 -57.31
C GLU A 385 -5.73 -1.76 -56.71
#